data_AF-A0A971BIU2-F1
#
_entry.id   AF-A0A971BIU2-F1
#
_cell.length_a   1.000
_cell.length_b   1.000
_cell.length_c   1.000
_cell.angle_alpha   90.00
_cell.angle_beta   90.00
_cell.angle_gamma   90.00
#
_symmetry.space_group_name_H-M   'P 1'
#
loop_
_entity.id
_entity.type
_entity.pdbx_description
1 polymer ?
#
loop_
_entity_poly.entity_id
_entity_poly.type
_entity_poly.pdbx_seq_one_letter_code
_entity_poly.pdbx_strand_id
1 'polypeptide(L)'
;YIGVLLEEASSMYTAYMLRSTEHKGLQMRHMGSFVGQLLIRSFDRAEGVYAAMKCRGYPGGALKSVRMPIIAPDVVFLISTTAPFILLRVFDLPALYARLF
;
A
#
# COMPACT_ATOMS: atom_id res chain seq x y z
N TYR A 1 -7.91 -5.29 -1.59
CA TYR A 1 -8.70 -4.62 -2.64
C TYR A 1 -7.86 -4.12 -3.82
N ILE A 2 -6.64 -3.57 -3.62
CA ILE A 2 -5.75 -3.17 -4.74
C ILE A 2 -5.49 -4.29 -5.75
N GLY A 3 -5.29 -5.54 -5.29
CA GLY A 3 -5.08 -6.67 -6.19
C GLY A 3 -6.23 -6.93 -7.17
N VAL A 4 -7.49 -6.85 -6.70
CA VAL A 4 -8.68 -7.04 -7.54
C VAL A 4 -8.79 -5.93 -8.60
N LEU A 5 -8.50 -4.69 -8.20
CA LEU A 5 -8.51 -3.55 -9.11
C LEU A 5 -7.42 -3.67 -10.17
N LEU A 6 -6.23 -4.14 -9.79
CA LEU A 6 -5.12 -4.38 -10.71
C LEU A 6 -5.43 -5.49 -11.72
N GLU A 7 -6.12 -6.54 -11.29
CA GLU A 7 -6.56 -7.65 -12.15
C GLU A 7 -7.61 -7.21 -13.17
N GLU A 8 -8.57 -6.38 -12.78
CA GLU A 8 -9.52 -5.77 -13.71
C GLU A 8 -8.82 -4.80 -14.68
N ALA A 9 -7.87 -4.01 -14.18
CA ALA A 9 -7.09 -3.07 -15.00
C ALA A 9 -6.25 -3.80 -16.05
N SER A 10 -5.58 -4.90 -15.68
CA SER A 10 -4.76 -5.68 -16.61
C SER A 10 -5.62 -6.39 -17.67
N SER A 11 -6.78 -6.92 -17.28
CA SER A 11 -7.72 -7.56 -18.19
C SER A 11 -8.28 -6.55 -19.21
N MET A 12 -8.70 -5.37 -18.75
CA MET A 12 -9.17 -4.29 -19.62
C MET A 12 -8.06 -3.74 -20.52
N TYR A 13 -6.85 -3.59 -19.99
CA TYR A 13 -5.70 -3.13 -20.76
C TYR A 13 -5.35 -4.11 -21.89
N THR A 14 -5.35 -5.40 -21.59
CA THR A 14 -5.11 -6.46 -22.59
C THR A 14 -6.18 -6.44 -23.69
N ALA A 15 -7.45 -6.33 -23.32
CA ALA A 15 -8.55 -6.22 -24.28
C ALA A 15 -8.44 -4.95 -25.15
N TYR A 16 -8.00 -3.85 -24.56
CA TYR A 16 -7.76 -2.60 -25.29
C TYR A 16 -6.61 -2.76 -26.30
N MET A 17 -5.50 -3.39 -25.92
CA MET A 17 -4.37 -3.67 -26.81
C MET A 17 -4.75 -4.57 -27.99
N LEU A 18 -5.59 -5.58 -27.76
CA LEU A 18 -6.10 -6.44 -28.85
C LEU A 18 -7.01 -5.69 -29.84
N ARG A 19 -7.73 -4.65 -29.39
CA ARG A 19 -8.61 -3.83 -30.25
C ARG A 19 -7.90 -2.69 -30.95
N SER A 20 -6.76 -2.25 -30.44
CA SER A 20 -5.99 -1.12 -30.96
C SER A 20 -4.56 -1.55 -31.27
N THR A 21 -4.40 -2.40 -32.30
CA THR A 21 -3.11 -2.91 -32.77
C THR A 21 -2.17 -1.84 -33.30
N GLU A 22 -2.67 -0.67 -33.69
CA GLU A 22 -1.85 0.41 -34.28
C GLU A 22 -1.09 1.28 -33.27
N HIS A 23 -1.40 1.18 -31.97
CA HIS A 23 -0.83 2.09 -30.97
C HIS A 23 -0.16 1.33 -29.82
N LYS A 24 1.08 1.71 -29.49
CA LYS A 24 1.91 1.13 -28.42
C LYS A 24 1.40 1.39 -26.97
N GLY A 25 0.14 1.78 -26.79
CA GLY A 25 -0.41 2.07 -25.47
C GLY A 25 -1.83 2.65 -25.48
N LEU A 26 -2.33 2.94 -24.28
CA LEU A 26 -3.63 3.59 -24.07
C LEU A 26 -3.56 5.02 -24.60
N GLN A 27 -4.40 5.37 -25.57
CA GLN A 27 -4.41 6.73 -26.10
C GLN A 27 -4.94 7.70 -25.04
N MET A 28 -4.32 8.87 -24.93
CA MET A 28 -4.69 9.90 -23.94
C MET A 28 -6.20 10.23 -23.97
N ARG A 29 -6.79 10.29 -25.18
CA ARG A 29 -8.24 10.54 -25.37
C ARG A 29 -9.15 9.50 -24.73
N HIS A 30 -8.67 8.26 -24.59
CA HIS A 30 -9.46 7.14 -24.07
C HIS A 30 -9.24 6.90 -22.58
N MET A 31 -8.25 7.57 -21.96
CA MET A 31 -7.91 7.38 -20.56
C MET A 31 -9.08 7.64 -19.62
N GLY A 32 -9.86 8.72 -19.84
CA GLY A 32 -11.01 9.03 -19.00
C GLY A 32 -12.09 7.94 -19.04
N SER A 33 -12.45 7.48 -20.24
CA SER A 33 -13.43 6.40 -20.43
C SER A 33 -12.92 5.08 -19.84
N PHE A 34 -11.63 4.77 -20.06
CA PHE A 34 -10.99 3.59 -19.51
C PHE A 34 -11.04 3.56 -17.98
N VAL A 35 -10.63 4.66 -17.33
CA VAL A 35 -10.65 4.78 -15.86
C VAL A 35 -12.07 4.73 -15.30
N GLY A 36 -13.03 5.38 -15.96
CA GLY A 36 -14.44 5.33 -15.53
C GLY A 36 -15.02 3.91 -15.59
N GLN A 37 -14.79 3.20 -16.68
CA GLN A 37 -15.20 1.80 -16.83
C GLN A 37 -14.51 0.88 -15.83
N LEU A 38 -13.22 1.10 -15.58
CA LEU A 38 -12.45 0.35 -14.58
C LEU A 38 -13.02 0.54 -13.17
N LEU A 39 -13.38 1.78 -12.82
CA LEU A 39 -13.92 2.10 -11.50
C LEU A 39 -15.27 1.41 -11.26
N ILE A 40 -16.18 1.50 -12.22
CA ILE A 40 -17.52 0.87 -12.12
C ILE A 40 -17.38 -0.66 -12.00
N ARG A 41 -16.61 -1.30 -12.90
CA ARG A 41 -16.42 -2.76 -12.86
C ARG A 41 -15.74 -3.24 -11.58
N SER A 42 -14.71 -2.53 -11.14
CA SER A 42 -13.99 -2.89 -9.90
C SER A 42 -14.90 -2.78 -8.68
N PHE A 43 -15.81 -1.81 -8.67
CA PHE A 43 -16.79 -1.63 -7.60
C PHE A 43 -17.80 -2.79 -7.57
N ASP A 44 -18.43 -3.10 -8.71
CA ASP A 44 -19.39 -4.21 -8.81
C ASP A 44 -18.75 -5.55 -8.41
N ARG A 45 -17.50 -5.78 -8.85
CA ARG A 45 -16.74 -6.97 -8.47
C ARG A 45 -16.42 -6.99 -6.99
N ALA A 46 -16.02 -5.87 -6.40
CA ALA A 46 -15.73 -5.76 -4.97
C ALA A 46 -16.97 -6.03 -4.11
N GLU A 47 -18.15 -5.54 -4.52
CA GLU A 47 -19.43 -5.84 -3.87
C GLU A 47 -19.75 -7.34 -3.92
N GLY A 48 -19.55 -8.00 -5.07
CA GLY A 48 -19.73 -9.45 -5.18
C GLY A 48 -18.81 -10.25 -4.25
N VAL A 49 -17.53 -9.84 -4.17
CA VAL A 49 -16.56 -10.43 -3.23
C VAL A 49 -16.97 -10.18 -1.79
N TYR A 50 -17.44 -8.97 -1.46
CA TYR A 50 -17.88 -8.61 -0.13
C TYR A 50 -19.15 -9.38 0.30
N ALA A 51 -20.11 -9.56 -0.61
CA ALA A 51 -21.27 -10.41 -0.37
C ALA A 51 -20.86 -11.87 -0.10
N ALA A 52 -19.95 -12.41 -0.90
CA ALA A 52 -19.39 -13.75 -0.65
C ALA A 52 -18.65 -13.85 0.70
N MET A 53 -17.93 -12.79 1.10
CA MET A 53 -17.30 -12.70 2.42
C MET A 53 -18.37 -12.78 3.52
N LYS A 54 -19.47 -12.01 3.42
CA LYS A 54 -20.58 -12.07 4.37
C LYS A 54 -21.18 -13.48 4.48
N CYS A 55 -21.42 -14.16 3.35
CA CYS A 55 -21.94 -15.53 3.35
C CYS A 55 -21.01 -16.54 4.04
N ARG A 56 -19.69 -16.29 4.04
CA ARG A 56 -18.69 -17.11 4.75
C ARG A 56 -18.52 -16.72 6.22
N GLY A 57 -19.37 -15.84 6.75
CA GLY A 57 -19.34 -15.40 8.14
C GLY A 57 -18.32 -14.29 8.41
N TYR A 58 -18.02 -13.43 7.42
CA TYR A 58 -17.13 -12.30 7.62
C TYR A 58 -17.70 -11.33 8.68
N PRO A 59 -17.01 -11.12 9.82
CA PRO A 59 -17.57 -10.41 10.99
C PRO A 59 -17.60 -8.88 10.84
N GLY A 60 -17.28 -8.34 9.67
CA GLY A 60 -17.32 -6.90 9.40
C GLY A 60 -16.16 -6.15 10.07
N GLY A 61 -15.06 -5.97 9.33
CA GLY A 61 -14.05 -4.94 9.62
C GLY A 61 -13.17 -5.13 10.86
N ALA A 62 -13.53 -6.03 11.79
CA ALA A 62 -12.63 -6.45 12.85
C ALA A 62 -11.43 -7.15 12.19
N LEU A 63 -10.34 -6.41 11.96
CA LEU A 63 -9.06 -7.02 11.65
C LEU A 63 -8.85 -8.05 12.75
N LYS A 64 -8.75 -9.32 12.37
CA LYS A 64 -8.16 -10.33 13.24
C LYS A 64 -6.79 -9.75 13.58
N SER A 65 -6.65 -9.18 14.77
CA SER A 65 -5.41 -8.60 15.22
C SER A 65 -4.45 -9.77 15.34
N VAL A 66 -3.76 -10.06 14.24
CA VAL A 66 -2.70 -11.05 14.23
C VAL A 66 -1.67 -10.49 15.18
N ARG A 67 -1.56 -11.12 16.35
CA ARG A 67 -0.58 -10.73 17.35
C ARG A 67 0.78 -11.03 16.74
N MET A 68 1.44 -9.99 16.24
CA MET A 68 2.79 -10.11 15.72
C MET A 68 3.74 -10.06 16.92
N PRO A 69 4.48 -11.14 17.22
CA PRO A 69 5.47 -11.12 18.28
C PRO A 69 6.60 -10.17 17.89
N ILE A 70 7.18 -9.49 18.88
CA ILE A 70 8.39 -8.69 18.67
C ILE A 70 9.51 -9.65 18.32
N ILE A 71 10.12 -9.45 17.15
CA ILE A 71 11.23 -10.27 16.68
C ILE A 71 12.57 -9.57 16.97
N ALA A 72 13.65 -10.34 17.07
CA ALA A 72 15.00 -9.81 17.32
C ALA A 72 15.40 -8.62 16.41
N PRO A 73 15.12 -8.59 15.09
CA PRO A 73 15.46 -7.43 14.28
C PRO A 73 14.67 -6.17 14.66
N ASP A 74 13.45 -6.28 15.19
CA ASP A 74 12.69 -5.11 15.67
C ASP A 74 13.39 -4.45 16.86
N VAL A 75 13.95 -5.29 17.76
CA VAL A 75 14.71 -4.83 18.93
C VAL A 75 16.03 -4.20 18.50
N VAL A 76 16.75 -4.81 17.56
CA VAL A 76 17.99 -4.25 17.00
C VAL A 76 17.73 -2.89 16.34
N PHE A 77 16.66 -2.78 15.54
CA PHE A 77 16.25 -1.53 14.93
C PHE A 77 15.92 -0.46 15.97
N LEU A 78 15.16 -0.84 17.01
CA LEU A 78 14.79 0.07 18.10
C LEU A 78 16.02 0.55 18.87
N ILE A 79 16.96 -0.34 19.21
CA ILE A 79 18.23 0.02 19.88
C ILE A 79 19.09 0.91 18.98
N SER A 80 19.30 0.51 17.72
CA SER A 80 20.11 1.29 16.76
C SER A 80 19.56 2.69 16.55
N THR A 81 18.24 2.86 16.58
CA THR A 81 17.61 4.17 16.40
C THR A 81 17.68 4.98 17.69
N THR A 82 17.33 4.41 18.84
CA THR A 82 17.22 5.14 20.12
C THR A 82 18.57 5.42 20.78
N ALA A 83 19.54 4.52 20.68
CA ALA A 83 20.87 4.67 21.28
C ALA A 83 21.59 5.97 20.86
N PRO A 84 21.69 6.34 19.57
CA PRO A 84 22.34 7.60 19.18
C PRO A 84 21.57 8.83 19.68
N PHE A 85 20.23 8.82 19.69
CA PHE A 85 19.46 9.94 20.26
C PHE A 85 19.71 10.14 21.76
N ILE A 86 19.82 9.04 22.51
CA ILE A 86 20.15 9.10 23.94
C ILE A 86 21.58 9.55 24.15
N LEU A 87 22.54 9.03 23.37
CA LEU A 87 23.94 9.44 23.44
C LEU A 87 24.09 10.93 23.14
N LEU A 88 23.46 11.45 22.09
CA LEU A 88 23.48 12.89 21.78
C LEU A 88 22.80 13.76 22.84
N ARG A 89 21.84 13.21 23.60
CA ARG A 89 21.19 13.92 24.71
C ARG A 89 22.03 13.92 25.99
N VAL A 90 22.81 12.87 26.24
CA VAL A 90 23.66 12.75 27.44
C VAL A 90 25.01 13.44 27.22
N PHE A 91 25.56 13.36 26.02
CA PHE A 91 26.66 14.19 25.58
C PHE A 91 26.08 15.51 25.07
N ASP A 92 25.74 16.42 25.99
CA ASP A 92 25.38 17.80 25.68
C ASP A 92 26.43 18.43 24.73
N LEU A 93 26.22 18.29 23.42
CA LEU A 93 27.01 18.95 22.39
C LEU A 93 27.15 20.46 22.64
N PRO A 94 26.16 21.18 23.22
CA PRO A 94 26.34 22.58 23.60
C PRO A 94 27.40 22.79 24.70
N ALA A 95 27.50 21.90 25.69
CA ALA A 95 28.45 22.01 26.80
C ALA A 95 29.88 21.62 26.37
N LEU A 96 30.01 20.68 25.43
CA LEU A 96 31.31 20.30 24.86
C LEU A 96 31.81 21.35 23.85
N TYR A 97 30.91 21.95 23.06
CA TYR A 97 31.22 23.07 22.15
C TYR A 97 31.61 24.34 22.92
N ALA A 98 30.90 24.68 24.00
CA ALA A 98 31.20 25.84 24.86
C ALA A 98 32.47 25.70 25.72
N ARG A 99 33.08 24.51 25.79
CA ARG A 99 34.39 24.30 26.44
C ARG A 99 35.56 24.35 25.47
N LEU A 100 35.30 24.27 24.16
CA LEU A 100 36.32 24.18 23.12
C LEU A 100 36.47 25.49 22.33
N PHE A 101 35.50 26.41 22.45
CA PHE A 101 35.55 27.80 21.98
C PHE A 101 35.32 28.74 23.16
#